data_AF-A0A3B8VRW1-F1
#
_entry.id   AF-A0A3B8VRW1-F1
#
_cell.length_a   1.000
_cell.length_b   1.000
_cell.length_c   1.000
_cell.angle_alpha   90.00
_cell.angle_beta   90.00
_cell.angle_gamma   90.00
#
_symmetry.space_group_name_H-M   'P 1'
#
loop_
_entity.id
_entity.type
_entity.pdbx_description
1 polymer ?
#
loop_
_entity_poly.entity_id
_entity_poly.type
_entity_poly.pdbx_seq_one_letter_code
_entity_poly.pdbx_strand_id
1 'polypeptide(L)'
;MPNPNNFGGPVRLKQGRTDHWANVPLTHPEGGRGLGVADMAQAIVRDRKSRADAELANHVLDIMHAIHESSDQGSHIALTTTCRRPESVPPGLPMGSFDR
;
A
#
# COMPACT_ATOMS: atom_id res chain seq x y z
N MET A 1 2.77 -9.47 11.02
CA MET A 1 2.15 -9.37 9.68
C MET A 1 1.23 -10.56 9.52
N PRO A 2 -0.05 -10.39 9.14
CA PRO A 2 -0.90 -11.51 8.73
C PRO A 2 -0.26 -12.28 7.56
N ASN A 3 -0.68 -13.52 7.34
CA ASN A 3 -0.08 -14.46 6.38
C ASN A 3 0.19 -13.77 5.02
N PRO A 4 1.46 -13.68 4.55
CA PRO A 4 1.81 -12.92 3.35
C PRO A 4 1.17 -13.46 2.07
N ASN A 5 0.71 -14.72 2.08
CA ASN A 5 0.07 -15.34 0.92
C ASN A 5 -1.45 -15.16 0.88
N ASN A 6 -2.09 -14.96 2.05
CA ASN A 6 -3.55 -14.96 2.14
C ASN A 6 -4.15 -13.64 2.63
N PHE A 7 -3.34 -12.65 3.04
CA PHE A 7 -3.83 -11.34 3.53
C PHE A 7 -4.72 -11.37 4.79
N GLY A 8 -4.98 -12.57 5.34
CA GLY A 8 -5.81 -12.78 6.51
C GLY A 8 -5.08 -13.02 7.82
N GLY A 9 -5.85 -12.97 8.90
CA GLY A 9 -5.39 -13.12 10.28
C GLY A 9 -5.37 -11.79 11.04
N PRO A 10 -5.31 -11.84 12.38
CA PRO A 10 -5.39 -10.65 13.21
C PRO A 10 -4.16 -9.77 13.03
N VAL A 11 -4.39 -8.46 12.92
CA VAL A 11 -3.33 -7.47 13.14
C VAL A 11 -3.09 -7.38 14.64
N ARG A 12 -1.82 -7.43 15.06
CA ARG A 12 -1.42 -7.35 16.48
C ARG A 12 -0.50 -6.17 16.69
N LEU A 13 -0.73 -5.41 17.77
CA LEU A 13 0.09 -4.29 18.19
C LEU A 13 0.83 -4.64 19.49
N LYS A 14 2.15 -4.47 19.50
CA LYS A 14 2.96 -4.53 20.72
C LYS A 14 2.96 -3.14 21.36
N GLN A 15 2.41 -3.02 22.56
CA GLN A 15 2.34 -1.75 23.26
C GLN A 15 3.63 -1.51 24.05
N GLY A 16 4.48 -0.63 23.52
CA GLY A 16 5.75 -0.27 24.14
C GLY A 16 6.74 -1.44 24.22
N ARG A 17 7.49 -1.51 25.32
CA ARG A 17 8.50 -2.56 25.57
C ARG A 17 7.94 -3.79 26.31
N THR A 18 6.64 -3.83 26.59
CA THR A 18 6.00 -4.98 27.25
C THR A 18 5.86 -6.16 26.28
N ASP A 19 5.87 -7.40 26.76
CA ASP A 19 5.63 -8.58 25.89
C ASP A 19 4.16 -8.84 25.56
N HIS A 20 3.29 -7.88 25.87
CA HIS A 20 1.88 -7.95 25.58
C HIS A 20 1.57 -7.56 24.13
N TRP A 21 0.84 -8.42 23.42
CA TRP A 21 0.30 -8.17 22.08
C TRP A 21 -1.22 -8.08 22.14
N ALA A 22 -1.78 -6.98 21.66
CA ALA A 22 -3.23 -6.80 21.54
C ALA A 22 -3.69 -6.95 20.09
N ASN A 23 -4.83 -7.64 19.89
CA ASN A 23 -5.47 -7.68 18.58
C ASN A 23 -6.09 -6.32 18.24
N VAL A 24 -5.88 -5.86 17.01
CA VAL A 24 -6.49 -4.65 16.46
C VAL A 24 -7.58 -5.10 15.48
N PRO A 25 -8.84 -4.62 15.64
CA PRO A 25 -9.91 -4.92 14.70
C PRO A 25 -9.55 -4.49 13.28
N LEU A 26 -9.86 -5.34 12.29
CA LEU A 26 -9.70 -5.00 10.88
C LEU A 26 -10.79 -4.00 10.48
N THR A 27 -10.40 -2.95 9.77
CA THR A 27 -11.32 -1.89 9.31
C THR A 27 -11.72 -2.03 7.84
N HIS A 28 -11.07 -2.96 7.13
CA HIS A 28 -11.31 -3.30 5.74
C HIS A 28 -11.51 -4.82 5.63
N PRO A 29 -12.29 -5.29 4.63
CA PRO A 29 -12.37 -6.72 4.34
C PRO A 29 -10.98 -7.27 3.98
N GLU A 30 -10.84 -8.59 4.08
CA GLU A 30 -9.63 -9.29 3.62
C GLU A 30 -9.34 -8.90 2.17
N GLY A 31 -8.10 -8.49 1.91
CA GLY A 31 -7.68 -8.05 0.59
C GLY A 31 -7.70 -9.20 -0.42
N GLY A 32 -7.60 -8.84 -1.70
CA GLY A 32 -7.54 -9.81 -2.79
C GLY A 32 -6.62 -9.36 -3.91
N ARG A 33 -6.17 -10.33 -4.71
CA ARG A 33 -5.50 -10.03 -5.97
C ARG A 33 -6.48 -9.27 -6.88
N GLY A 34 -5.98 -8.26 -7.59
CA GLY A 34 -6.80 -7.47 -8.53
C GLY A 34 -7.48 -6.23 -7.93
N LEU A 35 -7.38 -5.96 -6.62
CA LEU A 35 -7.96 -4.74 -6.03
C LEU A 35 -7.45 -3.44 -6.68
N GLY A 36 -6.17 -3.37 -7.03
CA GLY A 36 -5.61 -2.20 -7.73
C GLY A 36 -6.21 -1.99 -9.12
N VAL A 37 -6.52 -3.08 -9.84
CA VAL A 37 -7.18 -3.00 -11.16
C VAL A 37 -8.65 -2.60 -11.00
N ALA A 38 -9.33 -3.10 -9.97
CA ALA A 38 -10.71 -2.72 -9.66
C ALA A 38 -10.81 -1.23 -9.27
N ASP A 39 -9.89 -0.71 -8.43
CA ASP A 39 -9.80 0.73 -8.13
C ASP A 39 -9.53 1.53 -9.40
N MET A 40 -8.63 1.07 -10.28
CA MET A 40 -8.33 1.74 -11.55
C MET A 40 -9.55 1.81 -12.47
N ALA A 41 -10.30 0.72 -12.62
CA ALA A 41 -11.53 0.72 -13.42
C ALA A 41 -12.56 1.70 -12.86
N GLN A 42 -12.78 1.74 -11.54
CA GLN A 42 -13.68 2.71 -10.91
C GLN A 42 -13.16 4.15 -11.06
N ALA A 43 -11.84 4.35 -10.96
CA ALA A 43 -11.21 5.65 -11.11
C ALA A 43 -11.45 6.25 -12.50
N ILE A 44 -11.34 5.43 -13.55
CA ILE A 44 -11.64 5.81 -14.94
C ILE A 44 -13.11 6.22 -15.08
N VAL A 45 -14.04 5.45 -14.53
CA VAL A 45 -15.48 5.77 -14.59
C VAL A 45 -15.81 7.06 -13.84
N ARG A 46 -15.10 7.36 -12.75
CA ARG A 46 -15.33 8.53 -11.88
C ARG A 46 -14.44 9.73 -12.19
N ASP A 47 -13.66 9.68 -13.27
CA ASP A 47 -12.70 10.73 -13.67
C ASP A 47 -11.78 11.18 -12.52
N ARG A 48 -11.25 10.22 -11.76
CA ARG A 48 -10.22 10.46 -10.73
C ARG A 48 -8.95 9.69 -11.05
N LYS A 49 -7.81 10.12 -10.51
CA LYS A 49 -6.59 9.30 -10.54
C LYS A 49 -6.78 8.03 -9.71
N SER A 50 -6.34 6.89 -10.22
CA SER A 50 -6.24 5.65 -9.44
C SER A 50 -5.28 5.85 -8.26
N ARG A 51 -5.47 5.08 -7.18
CA ARG A 51 -4.56 5.14 -6.02
C ARG A 51 -3.19 4.56 -6.36
N ALA A 52 -3.16 3.56 -7.22
CA ALA A 52 -1.94 3.04 -7.85
C ALA A 52 -1.84 3.60 -9.27
N ASP A 53 -1.39 4.85 -9.41
CA ASP A 53 -1.18 5.51 -10.70
C ASP A 53 0.26 5.34 -11.21
N ALA A 54 0.53 5.86 -12.42
CA ALA A 54 1.83 5.73 -13.06
C ALA A 54 2.95 6.53 -12.37
N GLU A 55 2.63 7.64 -11.71
CA GLU A 55 3.60 8.45 -10.96
C GLU A 55 4.12 7.65 -9.76
N LEU A 56 3.22 7.00 -9.01
CA LEU A 56 3.60 6.10 -7.93
C LEU A 56 4.42 4.92 -8.44
N ALA A 57 3.99 4.27 -9.53
CA ALA A 57 4.71 3.14 -10.11
C ALA A 57 6.14 3.52 -10.53
N ASN A 58 6.30 4.66 -11.19
CA ASN A 58 7.60 5.19 -11.58
C ASN A 58 8.48 5.51 -10.36
N HIS A 59 7.91 6.11 -9.32
CA HIS A 59 8.67 6.42 -8.11
C HIS A 59 9.14 5.16 -7.36
N VAL A 60 8.30 4.12 -7.31
CA VAL A 60 8.70 2.81 -6.76
C VAL A 60 9.82 2.18 -7.58
N LEU A 61 9.78 2.29 -8.92
CA LEU A 61 10.85 1.79 -9.78
C LEU A 61 12.18 2.51 -9.53
N ASP A 62 12.16 3.83 -9.39
CA ASP A 62 13.34 4.64 -9.05
C ASP A 62 13.93 4.19 -7.69
N ILE A 63 13.08 3.97 -6.68
CA ILE A 63 13.50 3.43 -5.38
C ILE A 63 14.17 2.06 -5.53
N MET A 64 13.58 1.16 -6.31
CA MET A 64 14.14 -0.18 -6.53
C MET A 64 15.53 -0.11 -7.16
N HIS A 65 15.72 0.74 -8.17
CA HIS A 65 17.04 0.94 -8.79
C HIS A 65 18.04 1.60 -7.84
N ALA A 66 17.63 2.65 -7.11
CA ALA A 66 18.47 3.36 -6.17
C ALA A 66 18.99 2.45 -5.03
N ILE A 67 18.20 1.46 -4.61
CA ILE A 67 18.65 0.44 -3.63
C ILE A 67 19.82 -0.37 -4.19
N HIS A 68 19.74 -0.82 -5.44
CA HIS A 68 20.82 -1.58 -6.09
C HIS A 68 22.06 -0.70 -6.28
N GLU A 69 21.87 0.51 -6.81
CA GLU A 69 22.96 1.46 -7.02
C GLU A 69 23.67 1.84 -5.70
N SER A 70 22.90 2.06 -4.63
CA SER A 70 23.43 2.34 -3.30
C SER A 70 24.29 1.19 -2.77
N SER A 71 23.84 -0.06 -2.99
CA SER A 71 24.58 -1.25 -2.60
C SER A 71 25.90 -1.37 -3.35
N ASP A 72 25.89 -1.13 -4.66
CA ASP A 72 27.07 -1.26 -5.51
C ASP A 72 28.11 -0.17 -5.23
N GLN A 73 27.66 1.06 -4.93
CA GLN A 73 28.54 2.21 -4.66
C GLN A 73 28.92 2.36 -3.19
N GLY A 74 28.22 1.67 -2.27
CA GLY A 74 28.40 1.84 -0.83
C GLY A 74 28.04 3.25 -0.34
N SER A 75 27.13 3.94 -1.03
CA SER A 75 26.77 5.33 -0.73
C SER A 75 25.27 5.59 -0.85
N HIS A 76 24.78 6.67 -0.25
CA HIS A 76 23.38 7.05 -0.31
C HIS A 76 23.03 7.67 -1.68
N ILE A 77 22.01 7.12 -2.35
CA ILE A 77 21.49 7.63 -3.63
C ILE A 77 20.27 8.51 -3.39
N ALA A 78 20.30 9.74 -3.92
CA ALA A 78 19.15 10.64 -3.88
C ALA A 78 18.19 10.31 -5.01
N LEU A 79 16.91 10.10 -4.68
CA LEU A 79 15.87 9.85 -5.67
C LEU A 79 15.62 11.09 -6.52
N THR A 80 15.34 10.87 -7.79
CA THR A 80 15.06 11.96 -8.76
C THR A 80 13.58 12.09 -9.05
N THR A 81 12.82 11.04 -8.81
CA THR A 81 11.37 11.01 -8.99
C THR A 81 10.62 11.33 -7.70
N THR A 82 9.34 11.69 -7.85
CA THR A 82 8.40 11.86 -6.74
C THR A 82 7.01 11.44 -7.20
N CYS A 83 6.08 11.28 -6.25
CA CYS A 83 4.69 10.99 -6.55
C CYS A 83 3.76 11.64 -5.51
N ARG A 84 2.50 11.88 -5.88
CA ARG A 84 1.49 12.24 -4.88
C ARG A 84 1.34 11.10 -3.89
N ARG A 85 1.07 11.43 -2.63
CA ARG A 85 0.64 10.41 -1.65
C ARG A 85 -0.80 9.98 -1.99
N PRO A 86 -1.06 8.70 -2.31
CA PRO A 86 -2.41 8.25 -2.59
C PRO A 86 -3.31 8.35 -1.36
N GLU A 87 -4.60 8.60 -1.59
CA GLU A 87 -5.61 8.54 -0.53
C GLU A 87 -5.81 7.08 -0.06
N SER A 88 -6.03 6.90 1.25
CA SER A 88 -6.45 5.60 1.77
C SER A 88 -7.87 5.25 1.32
N VAL A 89 -8.18 3.95 1.29
CA VAL A 89 -9.56 3.49 1.12
C VAL A 89 -10.33 3.79 2.43
N PRO A 90 -11.50 4.45 2.39
CA PRO A 90 -12.31 4.66 3.58
C PRO A 90 -12.73 3.33 4.23
N PRO A 91 -12.79 3.25 5.56
CA PRO A 91 -13.28 2.06 6.24
C PRO A 91 -14.80 1.91 6.07
N GLY A 92 -15.31 0.69 6.23
CA GLY A 92 -16.75 0.41 6.25
C GLY A 92 -17.45 0.43 4.89
N LEU A 93 -16.70 0.41 3.79
CA LEU A 93 -17.26 0.27 2.45
C LEU A 93 -17.64 -1.20 2.14
N PRO A 94 -18.69 -1.45 1.34
CA PRO A 94 -19.00 -2.79 0.87
C PRO A 94 -17.90 -3.30 -0.07
N MET A 95 -17.78 -4.62 -0.18
CA MET A 95 -16.77 -5.24 -1.04
C MET A 95 -16.92 -4.75 -2.49
N GLY A 96 -15.81 -4.32 -3.11
CA GLY A 96 -15.79 -3.77 -4.48
C GLY A 96 -16.03 -2.26 -4.56
N SER A 97 -16.24 -1.56 -3.45
CA SER A 97 -16.32 -0.09 -3.41
C SER A 97 -15.04 0.52 -2.84
N PHE A 98 -14.52 1.58 -3.47
CA PHE A 98 -13.26 2.23 -3.07
C PHE A 98 -13.42 3.66 -2.59
N ASP A 99 -14.55 4.30 -2.89
CA ASP A 99 -14.89 5.63 -2.39
C ASP A 99 -16.33 5.64 -1.86
N ARG A 100 -16.68 6.69 -1.09
CA ARG A 100 -18.04 6.91 -0.60
C ARG A 100 -19.01 7.28 -1.73
#